data_AF-Q5BXB4-F1
#
_entry.id   AF-Q5BXB4-F1
#
_cell.length_a   1.000
_cell.length_b   1.000
_cell.length_c   1.000
_cell.angle_alpha   90.00
_cell.angle_beta   90.00
_cell.angle_gamma   90.00
#
_symmetry.space_group_name_H-M   'P 1'
#
loop_
_entity.id
_entity.type
_entity.pdbx_description
1 polymer ?
#
loop_
_entity_poly.entity_id
_entity_poly.type
_entity_poly.pdbx_seq_one_letter_code
_entity_poly.pdbx_strand_id
1 'polypeptide(L)'
;AATENFYFGAKLVRGAYIDQERARAKELGYEDPICTDFNATTLMYESCLEEVLKAIKKCKTGQVSVMIASHNEDTVQFALKKMREYNVSPADRLICFGQLLGMCDQISFALSQAGYSVYKYIPYGPVEEVLPYLSRRALENGSLLNSTLRERQLLWSELKRRLLSGQFFYKP
;
A
#
# COMPACT_ATOMS: atom_id res chain seq x y z
N ALA A 1 10.13 1.30 -21.39
CA ALA A 1 9.58 2.65 -21.58
C ALA A 1 10.42 3.45 -22.58
N ALA A 2 11.70 3.72 -22.29
CA ALA A 2 12.53 4.57 -23.15
C ALA A 2 12.79 3.99 -24.57
N THR A 3 13.09 2.70 -24.68
CA THR A 3 13.44 2.06 -25.97
C THR A 3 12.26 1.98 -26.94
N GLU A 4 11.10 1.56 -26.43
CA GLU A 4 9.89 1.27 -27.23
C GLU A 4 8.84 2.41 -27.17
N ASN A 5 9.19 3.54 -26.56
CA ASN A 5 8.34 4.73 -26.40
C ASN A 5 6.92 4.47 -25.82
N PHE A 6 6.74 3.46 -24.96
CA PHE A 6 5.48 3.23 -24.25
C PHE A 6 5.43 3.91 -22.88
N TYR A 7 4.21 4.07 -22.34
CA TYR A 7 3.94 4.52 -20.99
C TYR A 7 3.92 3.33 -20.03
N PHE A 8 4.78 3.38 -19.01
CA PHE A 8 4.90 2.32 -18.02
C PHE A 8 4.08 2.66 -16.77
N GLY A 9 3.25 1.70 -16.35
CA GLY A 9 2.54 1.73 -15.08
C GLY A 9 2.85 0.45 -14.31
N ALA A 10 3.14 0.56 -13.02
CA ALA A 10 3.31 -0.58 -12.14
C ALA A 10 2.47 -0.46 -10.88
N LYS A 11 2.04 -1.59 -10.33
CA LYS A 11 1.50 -1.67 -8.97
C LYS A 11 2.48 -2.46 -8.11
N LEU A 12 3.15 -1.77 -7.20
CA LEU A 12 4.09 -2.38 -6.28
C LEU A 12 3.33 -2.91 -5.05
N VAL A 13 3.51 -4.20 -4.76
CA VAL A 13 2.93 -4.93 -3.63
C VAL A 13 4.00 -5.82 -3.00
N ARG A 14 3.86 -6.18 -1.72
CA ARG A 14 4.73 -7.19 -1.09
C ARG A 14 4.45 -8.62 -1.58
N GLY A 15 3.20 -8.93 -1.87
CA GLY A 15 2.75 -10.27 -2.27
C GLY A 15 1.59 -10.77 -1.40
N ALA A 16 0.79 -11.69 -1.92
CA ALA A 16 -0.40 -12.23 -1.24
C ALA A 16 -0.39 -13.77 -1.09
N TYR A 17 0.71 -14.40 -1.53
CA TYR A 17 0.82 -15.86 -1.68
C TYR A 17 2.08 -16.41 -1.01
N ILE A 18 2.69 -15.67 -0.07
CA ILE A 18 3.99 -15.99 0.54
C ILE A 18 4.00 -17.43 1.08
N ASP A 19 3.06 -17.78 1.96
CA ASP A 19 3.02 -19.11 2.58
C ASP A 19 2.75 -20.23 1.57
N GLN A 20 1.95 -19.95 0.53
CA GLN A 20 1.61 -20.91 -0.51
C GLN A 20 2.81 -21.22 -1.41
N GLU A 21 3.58 -20.20 -1.79
CA GLU A 21 4.78 -20.37 -2.60
C GLU A 21 5.87 -21.14 -1.85
N ARG A 22 6.05 -20.87 -0.54
CA ARG A 22 6.98 -21.65 0.29
C ARG A 22 6.56 -23.11 0.43
N ALA A 23 5.27 -23.36 0.68
CA ALA A 23 4.74 -24.72 0.78
C ALA A 23 4.94 -25.49 -0.53
N ARG A 24 4.67 -24.84 -1.67
CA ARG A 24 4.89 -25.39 -3.01
C ARG A 24 6.35 -25.70 -3.31
N ALA A 25 7.28 -24.80 -2.97
CA ALA A 25 8.71 -25.00 -3.14
C ALA A 25 9.20 -26.23 -2.37
N LYS A 26 8.74 -26.39 -1.13
CA LYS A 26 9.02 -27.56 -0.29
C LYS A 26 8.45 -28.86 -0.87
N GLU A 27 7.22 -28.82 -1.39
CA GLU A 27 6.54 -29.99 -1.98
C GLU A 27 7.24 -30.47 -3.26
N LEU A 28 7.59 -29.53 -4.14
CA LEU A 28 8.18 -29.84 -5.45
C LEU A 28 9.71 -29.91 -5.45
N GLY A 29 10.36 -29.58 -4.32
CA GLY A 29 11.81 -29.72 -4.14
C GLY A 29 12.65 -28.69 -4.90
N TYR A 30 12.12 -27.48 -5.15
CA TYR A 30 12.89 -26.38 -5.74
C TYR A 30 13.19 -25.27 -4.72
N GLU A 31 14.10 -24.38 -5.08
CA GLU A 31 14.50 -23.26 -4.23
C GLU A 31 13.31 -22.32 -3.95
N ASP A 32 13.16 -21.93 -2.68
CA ASP A 32 12.11 -21.00 -2.27
C ASP A 32 12.30 -19.62 -2.94
N PRO A 33 11.36 -19.17 -3.79
CA PRO A 33 11.51 -17.92 -4.52
C PRO A 33 11.19 -16.68 -3.68
N ILE A 34 10.73 -16.85 -2.44
CA ILE A 34 10.30 -15.76 -1.57
C ILE A 34 11.46 -15.28 -0.69
N CYS A 35 11.57 -13.95 -0.51
CA CYS A 35 12.50 -13.34 0.44
C CYS A 35 12.47 -14.04 1.80
N THR A 36 13.60 -14.14 2.49
CA THR A 36 13.75 -14.89 3.75
C THR A 36 12.73 -14.52 4.82
N ASP A 37 12.44 -13.22 4.95
CA ASP A 37 11.54 -12.69 5.98
C ASP A 37 10.86 -11.37 5.56
N PHE A 38 10.07 -10.83 6.47
CA PHE A 38 9.34 -9.57 6.27
C PHE A 38 10.27 -8.36 6.04
N ASN A 39 11.42 -8.30 6.71
CA ASN A 39 12.36 -7.21 6.58
C ASN A 39 13.07 -7.27 5.22
N ALA A 40 13.49 -8.47 4.80
CA ALA A 40 14.05 -8.69 3.47
C ALA A 40 13.04 -8.29 2.37
N THR A 41 11.76 -8.67 2.53
CA THR A 41 10.68 -8.25 1.63
C THR A 41 10.49 -6.73 1.63
N THR A 42 10.60 -6.09 2.79
CA THR A 42 10.48 -4.63 2.94
C THR A 42 11.63 -3.91 2.25
N LEU A 43 12.88 -4.33 2.45
CA LEU A 43 14.06 -3.76 1.79
C LEU A 43 13.99 -3.91 0.27
N MET A 44 13.51 -5.05 -0.23
CA MET A 44 13.29 -5.26 -1.66
C MET A 44 12.21 -4.33 -2.20
N TYR A 45 11.08 -4.19 -1.49
CA TYR A 45 10.02 -3.25 -1.86
C TYR A 45 10.53 -1.80 -1.93
N GLU A 46 11.27 -1.37 -0.92
CA GLU A 46 11.86 -0.02 -0.86
C GLU A 46 12.85 0.21 -2.01
N SER A 47 13.70 -0.78 -2.30
CA SER A 47 14.64 -0.72 -3.42
C SER A 47 13.91 -0.60 -4.77
N CYS A 48 12.86 -1.39 -4.99
CA CYS A 48 12.03 -1.29 -6.19
C CYS A 48 11.37 0.09 -6.32
N LEU A 49 10.87 0.66 -5.23
CA LEU A 49 10.28 2.00 -5.24
C LEU A 49 11.31 3.06 -5.63
N GLU A 50 12.52 2.99 -5.10
CA GLU A 50 13.59 3.91 -5.48
C GLU A 50 13.94 3.82 -6.97
N GLU A 51 14.04 2.61 -7.53
CA GLU A 51 14.30 2.43 -8.96
C GLU A 51 13.20 3.03 -9.84
N VAL A 52 11.93 2.89 -9.42
CA VAL A 52 10.81 3.52 -10.12
C VAL A 52 10.88 5.05 -10.03
N LEU A 53 11.23 5.61 -8.88
CA LEU A 53 11.40 7.06 -8.72
C LEU A 53 12.57 7.61 -9.56
N LYS A 54 13.70 6.89 -9.63
CA LYS A 54 14.80 7.21 -10.56
C LYS A 54 14.31 7.19 -12.00
N ALA A 55 13.52 6.20 -12.38
CA ALA A 55 12.95 6.11 -13.73
C ALA A 55 11.98 7.27 -14.04
N ILE A 56 11.16 7.69 -13.07
CA ILE A 56 10.28 8.87 -13.19
C ILE A 56 11.11 10.14 -13.50
N LYS A 57 12.26 10.33 -12.86
CA LYS A 57 13.12 11.50 -13.11
C LYS A 57 13.88 11.42 -14.43
N LYS A 58 14.21 10.22 -14.89
CA LYS A 58 14.99 10.01 -16.12
C LYS A 58 14.13 10.07 -17.39
N CYS A 59 12.88 9.63 -17.31
CA CYS A 59 11.97 9.55 -18.46
C CYS A 59 11.22 10.86 -18.70
N LYS A 60 10.50 10.96 -19.82
CA LYS A 60 9.60 12.09 -20.06
C LYS A 60 8.53 12.14 -18.97
N THR A 61 8.15 13.34 -18.53
CA THR A 61 7.08 13.53 -17.54
C THR A 61 5.82 12.78 -17.95
N GLY A 62 5.23 12.01 -17.03
CA GLY A 62 4.04 11.20 -17.30
C GLY A 62 4.33 9.80 -17.88
N GLN A 63 5.54 9.53 -18.38
CA GLN A 63 5.84 8.26 -19.05
C GLN A 63 5.97 7.07 -18.08
N VAL A 64 6.26 7.33 -16.81
CA VAL A 64 6.36 6.33 -15.76
C VAL A 64 5.43 6.73 -14.63
N SER A 65 4.58 5.79 -14.20
CA SER A 65 3.67 5.94 -13.07
C SER A 65 3.67 4.69 -12.21
N VAL A 66 3.34 4.85 -10.93
CA VAL A 66 3.32 3.72 -10.00
C VAL A 66 2.22 3.83 -8.96
N MET A 67 1.58 2.70 -8.69
CA MET A 67 0.73 2.50 -7.54
C MET A 67 1.52 1.85 -6.41
N ILE A 68 1.61 2.52 -5.27
CA ILE A 68 2.24 2.02 -4.04
C ILE A 68 1.14 1.36 -3.22
N ALA A 69 1.05 0.03 -3.23
CA ALA A 69 -0.02 -0.70 -2.55
C ALA A 69 0.48 -1.34 -1.26
N SER A 70 0.26 -0.64 -0.14
CA SER A 70 0.68 -1.09 1.20
C SER A 70 -0.18 -0.46 2.30
N HIS A 71 -0.64 -1.25 3.26
CA HIS A 71 -1.32 -0.80 4.48
C HIS A 71 -0.38 -0.50 5.64
N ASN A 72 0.92 -0.75 5.45
CA ASN A 72 1.92 -0.51 6.47
C ASN A 72 2.30 0.98 6.49
N GLU A 73 2.10 1.62 7.63
CA GLU A 73 2.35 3.05 7.82
C GLU A 73 3.81 3.42 7.52
N ASP A 74 4.77 2.61 7.96
CA ASP A 74 6.21 2.87 7.72
C ASP A 74 6.55 2.86 6.23
N THR A 75 6.00 1.91 5.47
CA THR A 75 6.17 1.87 4.00
C THR A 75 5.58 3.10 3.33
N VAL A 76 4.43 3.59 3.80
CA VAL A 76 3.81 4.82 3.28
C VAL A 76 4.67 6.03 3.64
N GLN A 77 5.15 6.14 4.87
CA GLN A 77 6.04 7.23 5.30
C GLN A 77 7.36 7.24 4.52
N PHE A 78 7.96 6.06 4.29
CA PHE A 78 9.13 5.90 3.44
C PHE A 78 8.85 6.41 2.02
N ALA A 79 7.74 5.99 1.42
CA ALA A 79 7.35 6.45 0.09
C ALA A 79 7.18 7.98 0.03
N LEU A 80 6.49 8.57 1.00
CA LEU A 80 6.31 10.03 1.08
C LEU A 80 7.65 10.77 1.23
N LYS A 81 8.57 10.22 2.03
CA LYS A 81 9.93 10.75 2.19
C LYS A 81 10.67 10.72 0.85
N LYS A 82 10.64 9.57 0.15
CA LYS A 82 11.29 9.44 -1.15
C LYS A 82 10.68 10.30 -2.23
N MET A 83 9.36 10.47 -2.25
CA MET A 83 8.71 11.43 -3.14
C MET A 83 9.25 12.85 -2.96
N ARG A 84 9.44 13.30 -1.70
CA ARG A 84 10.06 14.60 -1.41
C ARG A 84 11.51 14.67 -1.87
N GLU A 85 12.33 13.66 -1.56
CA GLU A 85 13.74 13.58 -1.99
C GLU A 85 13.89 13.68 -3.51
N TYR A 86 13.00 13.03 -4.26
CA TYR A 86 13.02 13.04 -5.72
C TYR A 86 12.24 14.21 -6.36
N ASN A 87 11.68 15.13 -5.55
CA ASN A 87 10.83 16.22 -6.02
C ASN A 87 9.67 15.74 -6.92
N VAL A 88 8.92 14.74 -6.45
CA VAL A 88 7.69 14.26 -7.08
C VAL A 88 6.52 14.81 -6.27
N SER A 89 5.77 15.72 -6.87
CA SER A 89 4.63 16.38 -6.26
C SER A 89 3.37 15.51 -6.34
N PRO A 90 2.46 15.56 -5.34
CA PRO A 90 1.13 14.97 -5.48
C PRO A 90 0.37 15.47 -6.72
N ALA A 91 0.63 16.73 -7.11
CA ALA A 91 0.00 17.35 -8.28
C ALA A 91 0.43 16.72 -9.61
N ASP A 92 1.60 16.06 -9.66
CA ASP A 92 2.09 15.39 -10.87
C ASP A 92 1.24 14.16 -11.23
N ARG A 93 0.46 13.63 -10.26
CA ARG A 93 -0.40 12.45 -10.41
C ARG A 93 0.31 11.19 -10.92
N LEU A 94 1.65 11.13 -10.78
CA LEU A 94 2.46 9.97 -11.20
C LEU A 94 2.42 8.81 -10.19
N ILE A 95 2.05 9.12 -8.94
CA ILE A 95 2.01 8.14 -7.84
C ILE A 95 0.62 8.09 -7.24
N CYS A 96 0.12 6.86 -7.07
CA CYS A 96 -1.14 6.59 -6.40
C CYS A 96 -0.93 5.61 -5.23
N PHE A 97 -1.53 5.87 -4.09
CA PHE A 97 -1.48 4.95 -2.95
C PHE A 97 -2.65 3.98 -3.02
N GLY A 98 -2.35 2.70 -3.24
CA GLY A 98 -3.33 1.63 -3.28
C GLY A 98 -3.61 1.10 -1.88
N GLN A 99 -4.89 1.06 -1.50
CA GLN A 99 -5.36 0.56 -0.22
C GLN A 99 -6.56 -0.36 -0.47
N LEU A 100 -6.69 -1.45 0.26
CA LEU A 100 -7.91 -2.23 0.34
C LEU A 100 -8.98 -1.44 1.11
N LEU A 101 -10.23 -1.62 0.71
CA LEU A 101 -11.37 -1.07 1.45
C LEU A 101 -11.55 -1.79 2.79
N GLY A 102 -11.81 -1.03 3.85
CA GLY A 102 -12.00 -1.55 5.21
C GLY A 102 -10.68 -1.84 5.96
N MET A 103 -9.55 -1.35 5.46
CA MET A 103 -8.24 -1.54 6.08
C MET A 103 -7.46 -0.22 6.12
N CYS A 104 -7.03 0.16 7.32
CA CYS A 104 -6.20 1.34 7.59
C CYS A 104 -6.73 2.63 6.96
N ASP A 105 -8.04 2.90 7.10
CA ASP A 105 -8.68 4.06 6.50
C ASP A 105 -8.09 5.38 7.00
N GLN A 106 -7.56 5.42 8.23
CA GLN A 106 -6.81 6.56 8.76
C GLN A 106 -5.64 7.00 7.86
N ILE A 107 -4.94 6.04 7.22
CA ILE A 107 -3.85 6.32 6.28
C ILE A 107 -4.43 6.94 5.00
N SER A 108 -5.53 6.35 4.52
CA SER A 108 -6.20 6.79 3.28
C SER A 108 -6.73 8.21 3.40
N PHE A 109 -7.38 8.54 4.53
CA PHE A 109 -7.88 9.88 4.80
C PHE A 109 -6.75 10.91 4.91
N ALA A 110 -5.69 10.60 5.67
CA ALA A 110 -4.55 11.49 5.83
C ALA A 110 -3.87 11.80 4.48
N LEU A 111 -3.63 10.77 3.66
CA LEU A 111 -3.06 10.93 2.32
C LEU A 111 -3.95 11.78 1.41
N SER A 112 -5.26 11.51 1.41
CA SER A 112 -6.21 12.25 0.58
C SER A 112 -6.32 13.72 1.01
N GLN A 113 -6.34 14.01 2.31
CA GLN A 113 -6.37 15.39 2.82
C GLN A 113 -5.08 16.16 2.48
N ALA A 114 -3.94 15.46 2.44
CA ALA A 114 -2.67 16.02 1.99
C ALA A 114 -2.53 16.14 0.45
N GLY A 115 -3.59 15.83 -0.32
CA GLY A 115 -3.64 16.01 -1.77
C GLY A 115 -3.06 14.85 -2.59
N TYR A 116 -2.71 13.73 -1.96
CA TYR A 116 -2.22 12.55 -2.66
C TYR A 116 -3.37 11.76 -3.31
N SER A 117 -3.09 11.12 -4.45
CA SER A 117 -4.02 10.19 -5.08
C SER A 117 -4.10 8.91 -4.28
N VAL A 118 -5.30 8.52 -3.84
CA VAL A 118 -5.56 7.29 -3.10
C VAL A 118 -6.57 6.44 -3.87
N TYR A 119 -6.23 5.18 -4.09
CA TYR A 119 -7.08 4.19 -4.75
C TYR A 119 -7.56 3.17 -3.72
N LYS A 120 -8.88 2.93 -3.67
CA LYS A 120 -9.48 1.88 -2.87
C LYS A 120 -9.81 0.66 -3.73
N TYR A 121 -9.16 -0.46 -3.44
CA TYR A 121 -9.45 -1.75 -4.03
C TYR A 121 -10.65 -2.38 -3.33
N ILE A 122 -11.70 -2.65 -4.11
CA ILE A 122 -12.97 -3.18 -3.63
C ILE A 122 -13.22 -4.51 -4.37
N PRO A 123 -13.24 -5.66 -3.67
CA PRO A 123 -13.74 -6.89 -4.27
C PRO A 123 -15.26 -6.76 -4.48
N TYR A 124 -15.76 -7.16 -5.64
CA TYR A 124 -17.18 -7.12 -5.96
C TYR A 124 -17.56 -8.39 -6.73
N GLY A 125 -18.63 -9.06 -6.28
CA GLY A 125 -19.14 -10.28 -6.89
C GLY A 125 -19.96 -11.13 -5.92
N PRO A 126 -20.58 -12.22 -6.40
CA PRO A 126 -21.23 -13.22 -5.55
C PRO A 126 -20.27 -13.78 -4.50
N VAL A 127 -20.81 -14.15 -3.32
CA VAL A 127 -20.01 -14.63 -2.18
C VAL A 127 -19.09 -15.77 -2.59
N GLU A 128 -19.62 -16.74 -3.32
CA GLU A 128 -18.92 -17.95 -3.78
C GLU A 128 -17.67 -17.61 -4.61
N GLU A 129 -17.75 -16.58 -5.47
CA GLU A 129 -16.64 -16.14 -6.32
C GLU A 129 -15.58 -15.35 -5.54
N VAL A 130 -15.99 -14.64 -4.48
CA VAL A 130 -15.07 -13.82 -3.66
C VAL A 130 -14.50 -14.56 -2.45
N LEU A 131 -14.96 -15.79 -2.16
CA LEU A 131 -14.46 -16.60 -1.04
C LEU A 131 -12.92 -16.76 -1.03
N PRO A 132 -12.23 -17.05 -2.15
CA PRO A 132 -10.77 -17.13 -2.15
C PRO A 132 -10.09 -15.81 -1.77
N TYR A 133 -10.67 -14.68 -2.16
CA TYR A 133 -10.18 -13.36 -1.75
C TYR A 133 -10.37 -13.14 -0.25
N LEU A 134 -11.56 -13.45 0.28
CA LEU A 134 -11.87 -13.30 1.70
C LEU A 134 -10.98 -14.18 2.58
N SER A 135 -10.70 -15.41 2.16
CA SER A 135 -9.79 -16.31 2.87
C SER A 135 -8.37 -15.73 2.96
N ARG A 136 -7.81 -15.22 1.85
CA ARG A 136 -6.50 -14.54 1.88
C ARG A 136 -6.50 -13.32 2.79
N ARG A 137 -7.57 -12.54 2.78
CA ARG A 137 -7.72 -11.40 3.69
C ARG A 137 -7.81 -11.81 5.14
N ALA A 138 -8.49 -12.91 5.46
CA ALA A 138 -8.54 -13.44 6.82
C ALA A 138 -7.15 -13.87 7.31
N LEU A 139 -6.36 -14.55 6.45
CA LEU A 139 -5.00 -14.97 6.78
C LEU A 139 -4.06 -13.77 6.97
N GLU A 140 -4.07 -12.81 6.05
CA GLU A 140 -3.28 -11.58 6.15
C GLU A 140 -3.69 -10.77 7.38
N ASN A 141 -5.00 -10.59 7.60
CA ASN A 141 -5.51 -9.81 8.74
C ASN A 141 -5.27 -10.50 10.08
N GLY A 142 -5.15 -11.83 10.12
CA GLY A 142 -4.71 -12.56 11.30
C GLY A 142 -3.35 -12.08 11.81
N SER A 143 -2.44 -11.71 10.89
CA SER A 143 -1.16 -11.08 11.22
C SER A 143 -1.26 -9.57 11.49
N LEU A 144 -2.35 -8.91 11.07
CA LEU A 144 -2.60 -7.47 11.19
C LEU A 144 -3.52 -7.09 12.37
N LEU A 145 -3.77 -7.98 13.34
CA LEU A 145 -4.54 -7.62 14.55
C LEU A 145 -4.04 -6.32 15.23
N ASN A 146 -2.74 -6.05 15.13
CA ASN A 146 -2.11 -4.82 15.61
C ASN A 146 -2.62 -3.55 14.92
N SER A 147 -2.91 -3.58 13.61
CA SER A 147 -3.42 -2.41 12.89
C SER A 147 -4.83 -2.05 13.31
N THR A 148 -5.69 -3.05 13.55
CA THR A 148 -7.05 -2.84 14.09
C THR A 148 -7.04 -2.28 15.50
N LEU A 149 -6.11 -2.73 16.36
CA LEU A 149 -5.96 -2.16 17.71
C LEU A 149 -5.54 -0.69 17.66
N ARG A 150 -4.62 -0.36 16.74
CA ARG A 150 -4.17 1.02 16.51
C ARG A 150 -5.30 1.89 16.00
N GLU A 151 -6.08 1.43 15.03
CA GLU A 151 -7.25 2.15 14.51
C GLU A 151 -8.28 2.42 15.62
N ARG A 152 -8.59 1.43 16.44
CA ARG A 152 -9.47 1.60 17.61
C ARG A 152 -8.92 2.66 18.57
N GLN A 153 -7.62 2.67 18.83
CA GLN A 153 -6.99 3.67 19.69
C GLN A 153 -7.12 5.09 19.11
N LEU A 154 -6.94 5.25 17.79
CA LEU A 154 -7.09 6.53 17.11
C LEU A 154 -8.54 7.03 17.16
N LEU A 155 -9.51 6.16 16.87
CA LEU A 155 -10.94 6.47 16.96
C LEU A 155 -11.34 6.89 18.39
N TRP A 156 -10.84 6.17 19.39
CA TRP A 156 -11.08 6.51 20.80
C TRP A 156 -10.48 7.86 21.19
N SER A 157 -9.30 8.16 20.68
CA SER A 157 -8.61 9.44 20.93
C SER A 157 -9.37 10.60 20.29
N GLU A 158 -9.87 10.41 19.06
CA GLU A 158 -10.69 11.39 18.37
C GLU A 158 -12.06 11.59 19.06
N LEU A 159 -12.71 10.50 19.51
CA LEU A 159 -13.96 10.60 20.26
C LEU A 159 -13.79 11.42 21.54
N LYS A 160 -12.74 11.12 22.32
CA LYS A 160 -12.41 11.90 23.52
C LYS A 160 -12.16 13.37 23.20
N ARG A 161 -11.41 13.66 22.13
CA ARG A 161 -11.15 15.03 21.68
C ARG A 161 -12.45 15.78 21.37
N ARG A 162 -13.39 15.15 20.66
CA ARG A 162 -14.69 15.77 20.33
C ARG A 162 -15.55 16.03 21.56
N LEU A 163 -15.61 15.08 22.49
CA LEU A 163 -16.34 15.25 23.75
C LEU A 163 -15.78 16.39 24.59
N LEU A 164 -14.45 16.50 24.69
CA LEU A 164 -13.78 17.55 25.47
C LEU A 164 -13.84 18.93 24.81
N SER A 165 -13.80 19.00 23.48
CA SER A 165 -13.80 20.27 22.72
C SER A 165 -15.20 20.77 22.35
N GLY A 166 -16.25 19.97 22.56
CA GLY A 166 -17.61 20.27 22.10
C GLY A 166 -17.78 20.29 20.57
N GLN A 167 -16.75 19.90 19.81
CA GLN A 167 -16.80 19.82 18.34
C GLN A 167 -17.31 18.45 17.89
N PHE A 168 -18.63 18.29 17.84
CA PHE A 168 -19.25 17.03 17.41
C PHE A 168 -19.18 16.80 15.89
N PHE A 169 -19.20 17.88 15.12
CA PHE A 169 -19.17 17.83 13.66
C PHE A 169 -17.77 18.10 13.12
N TYR A 170 -17.40 17.37 12.06
CA TYR A 170 -16.18 17.61 11.32
C TYR A 170 -16.25 18.98 10.62
N LYS A 171 -15.18 19.77 10.76
CA LYS A 171 -14.95 20.99 9.99
C LYS A 171 -13.65 20.80 9.21
N PRO A 172 -13.71 20.68 7.87
CA PRO A 172 -12.53 20.50 7.03
C PRO A 172 -11.62 21.73 7.04
#